data_AF-A0A919YQZ7-F1
#
_entry.id   AF-A0A919YQZ7-F1
#
_cell.length_a   1.000
_cell.length_b   1.000
_cell.length_c   1.000
_cell.angle_alpha   90.00
_cell.angle_beta   90.00
_cell.angle_gamma   90.00
#
_symmetry.space_group_name_H-M   'P 1'
#
loop_
_entity.id
_entity.type
_entity.pdbx_description
1 polymer ?
#
loop_
_entity_poly.entity_id
_entity_poly.type
_entity_poly.pdbx_seq_one_letter_code
_entity_poly.pdbx_strand_id
1 'polypeptide(L)' 'MKNILMTVMLLVVVVLLFNNIIVKDGTGTKAQIQSQGNAANTQIGNINP' A
#
# COMPACT_ATOMS: atom_id res chain seq x y z
N MET A 1 23.24 -14.26 19.20
CA MET A 1 21.83 -14.72 19.28
C MET A 1 20.84 -13.59 19.57
N LYS A 2 21.01 -12.77 20.63
CA LYS A 2 20.09 -11.64 20.95
C LYS A 2 19.84 -10.67 19.79
N ASN A 3 20.87 -10.32 19.02
CA ASN A 3 20.75 -9.33 17.94
C ASN A 3 20.03 -9.89 16.70
N ILE A 4 20.25 -11.18 16.39
CA ILE A 4 19.57 -11.88 15.30
C ILE A 4 18.08 -12.06 15.61
N LEU A 5 17.73 -12.29 16.87
CA LEU A 5 16.32 -12.43 17.27
C LEU A 5 15.54 -11.14 17.02
N MET A 6 16.10 -9.98 17.40
CA MET A 6 15.46 -8.67 17.19
C MET A 6 15.25 -8.35 15.71
N THR A 7 16.26 -8.59 14.87
CA THR A 7 16.14 -8.33 13.43
C THR A 7 15.13 -9.24 12.74
N VAL A 8 15.06 -10.51 13.13
CA VAL A 8 14.04 -11.42 12.61
C VAL A 8 12.63 -10.99 13.05
N MET A 9 12.45 -10.60 14.32
CA MET A 9 11.16 -10.10 14.81
C MET A 9 10.72 -8.83 14.08
N LEU A 10 11.65 -7.90 13.82
CA LEU A 10 11.38 -6.71 13.03
C LEU A 10 10.93 -7.06 11.61
N LEU A 11 11.63 -7.98 10.93
CA LEU A 11 11.30 -8.39 9.57
C LEU A 11 9.89 -9.00 9.49
N VAL A 12 9.52 -9.85 10.45
CA VAL A 12 8.19 -10.44 10.51
C VAL A 12 7.11 -9.36 10.67
N VAL A 13 7.32 -8.39 11.57
CA VAL A 13 6.38 -7.28 11.77
C VAL A 13 6.21 -6.45 10.49
N VAL A 14 7.30 -6.14 9.79
CA VAL A 14 7.23 -5.37 8.52
C VAL A 14 6.42 -6.12 7.46
N VAL A 15 6.61 -7.43 7.32
CA VAL A 15 5.84 -8.26 6.38
C VAL A 15 4.35 -8.28 6.76
N LEU A 16 4.03 -8.39 8.05
CA LEU A 16 2.64 -8.35 8.53
C LEU A 16 1.99 -6.99 8.25
N LEU A 17 2.70 -5.89 8.48
CA LEU A 17 2.20 -4.55 8.18
C LEU A 17 1.99 -4.35 6.67
N PHE A 18 2.91 -4.83 5.83
CA PHE A 18 2.77 -4.76 4.38
C PHE A 18 1.49 -5.47 3.89
N ASN A 19 1.22 -6.67 4.39
CA ASN A 19 0.01 -7.41 4.02
C ASN A 19 -1.27 -6.69 4.48
N ASN A 20 -1.27 -6.13 5.69
CA ASN A 20 -2.46 -5.47 6.26
C ASN A 20 -2.74 -4.06 5.74
N ILE A 21 -1.72 -3.35 5.25
CA ILE A 21 -1.86 -1.94 4.83
C ILE A 21 -1.78 -1.82 3.31
N ILE A 22 -0.80 -2.45 2.67
CA ILE A 22 -0.57 -2.29 1.23
C ILE A 22 -1.46 -3.22 0.42
N VAL A 23 -1.50 -4.51 0.80
CA VAL A 23 -2.15 -5.58 0.02
C VAL A 23 -3.61 -5.80 0.40
N LYS A 24 -4.08 -5.24 1.51
CA LYS A 24 -5.45 -5.43 2.00
C LYS A 24 -6.49 -5.21 0.91
N ASP A 25 -7.33 -6.21 0.70
CA ASP A 25 -8.32 -6.21 -0.37
C ASP A 25 -9.30 -5.04 -0.24
N GLY A 26 -9.46 -4.28 -1.33
CA GLY A 26 -10.42 -3.17 -1.45
C GLY A 26 -10.11 -1.90 -0.65
N THR A 27 -9.38 -1.99 0.47
CA THR A 27 -9.06 -0.83 1.33
C THR A 27 -7.57 -0.58 1.49
N GLY A 28 -6.71 -1.40 0.88
CA GLY A 28 -5.27 -1.23 0.96
C GLY A 28 -4.78 0.00 0.20
N THR A 29 -3.57 0.45 0.51
CA THR A 29 -2.94 1.62 -0.14
C THR A 29 -2.91 1.48 -1.67
N LYS A 30 -2.72 0.26 -2.18
CA LYS A 30 -2.81 -0.03 -3.62
C LYS A 30 -4.17 0.37 -4.21
N ALA A 31 -5.27 -0.02 -3.57
CA ALA A 31 -6.63 0.27 -4.03
C ALA A 31 -6.92 1.78 -3.97
N GLN A 32 -6.45 2.46 -2.91
CA GLN A 32 -6.59 3.92 -2.78
C GLN A 32 -5.82 4.67 -3.88
N ILE A 33 -4.59 4.26 -4.18
CA ILE A 33 -3.80 4.85 -5.28
C ILE A 33 -4.51 4.65 -6.62
N GLN A 34 -5.04 3.46 -6.89
CA GLN A 34 -5.78 3.18 -8.12
C GLN A 34 -7.05 4.04 -8.22
N SER A 35 -7.82 4.13 -7.14
CA SER A 35 -9.03 4.96 -7.09
C SER A 35 -8.71 6.43 -7.35
N GLN A 36 -7.70 6.98 -6.68
CA GLN A 36 -7.31 8.37 -6.83
C GLN A 36 -6.74 8.66 -8.22
N GLY A 37 -5.93 7.75 -8.77
CA GLY A 37 -5.37 7.86 -10.10
C GLY A 37 -6.44 7.81 -11.20
N ASN A 38 -7.43 6.93 -11.08
CA ASN A 38 -8.56 6.87 -12.01
C ASN A 38 -9.38 8.16 -11.95
N ALA A 39 -9.69 8.66 -10.75
CA ALA A 39 -10.40 9.92 -10.58
C ALA A 39 -9.65 11.10 -11.20
N ALA A 40 -8.33 11.18 -11.00
CA ALA A 40 -7.48 12.20 -11.61
C ALA A 40 -7.47 12.11 -13.14
N ASN A 41 -7.35 10.89 -13.69
CA ASN A 41 -7.38 10.68 -15.14
C ASN A 41 -8.71 11.10 -15.76
N THR A 42 -9.83 10.81 -15.09
CA THR A 42 -11.15 11.29 -15.53
C THR A 42 -11.23 12.82 -15.50
N GLN A 43 -10.73 13.46 -14.45
CA GLN A 43 -10.70 14.92 -14.36
C GLN A 43 -9.84 15.54 -15.46
N ILE A 44 -8.64 14.99 -15.71
CA ILE A 44 -7.75 15.47 -16.77
C ILE A 44 -8.40 15.29 -18.16
N GLY A 45 -9.02 14.14 -18.42
CA GLY A 45 -9.72 13.89 -19.68
C GLY A 45 -10.88 14.87 -19.91
N ASN A 46 -11.57 15.27 -18.84
CA ASN A 46 -12.66 16.26 -18.92
C ASN A 46 -12.16 17.71 -19.09
N ILE A 47 -10.91 18.01 -18.73
CA ILE A 47 -10.30 19.34 -18.91
C ILE A 47 -9.83 19.54 -20.36
N ASN A 48 -9.56 18.45 -21.08
CA ASN A 48 -9.07 18.48 -22.46
C ASN A 48 -10.06 17.83 -23.44
N PRO A 49 -11.30 18.36 -23.58
CA PRO A 49 -12.30 17.86 -24.52
C PRO A 49 -11.89 18.03 -25.99
#